data_AF-A0A958IVD3-F1
#
_entry.id   AF-A0A958IVD3-F1
#
_cell.length_a   1.000
_cell.length_b   1.000
_cell.length_c   1.000
_cell.angle_alpha   90.00
_cell.angle_beta   90.00
_cell.angle_gamma   90.00
#
_symmetry.space_group_name_H-M   'P 1'
#
loop_
_entity.id
_entity.type
_entity.pdbx_description
1 polymer ?
#
loop_
_entity_poly.entity_id
_entity_poly.type
_entity_poly.pdbx_seq_one_letter_code
_entity_poly.pdbx_strand_id
1 'polypeptide(L)' 'NNDLGETYSGGVEYAFRSFALRGGYRSGYNDVGDGAGFSAGAGYQFHLNSRSKMILDYAYHHYGILDSINRFTLQFTF' A
#
# COMPACT_ATOMS: atom_id res chain seq x y z
N ASN A 1 26.21 13.22 19.85
CA ASN A 1 24.98 12.53 20.25
C ASN A 1 24.09 12.55 19.02
N ASN A 2 23.98 11.44 18.30
CA ASN A 2 23.37 11.40 16.96
C ASN A 2 21.93 10.90 17.11
N ASP A 3 20.99 11.83 17.20
CA ASP A 3 19.56 11.57 17.32
C ASP A 3 18.97 11.45 15.91
N LEU A 4 19.17 10.30 15.28
CA LEU A 4 18.50 9.94 14.04
C LEU A 4 17.34 9.03 14.42
N GLY A 5 16.12 9.57 14.47
CA GLY A 5 14.91 8.76 14.59
C GLY A 5 14.90 7.73 13.46
N GLU A 6 15.21 6.48 13.80
CA GLU A 6 15.39 5.42 12.83
C GLU A 6 14.01 4.97 12.33
N THR A 7 13.67 5.38 11.11
CA THR A 7 12.44 4.95 10.44
C THR A 7 12.63 3.57 9.82
N TYR A 8 11.74 2.65 10.17
CA TYR A 8 11.71 1.29 9.62
C TYR A 8 10.42 1.06 8.85
N SER A 9 10.51 0.48 7.65
CA SER A 9 9.35 -0.01 6.93
C SER A 9 9.62 -1.39 6.35
N GLY A 10 8.57 -2.21 6.30
CA GLY A 10 8.61 -3.56 5.78
C GLY A 10 7.25 -3.96 5.24
N GLY A 11 7.23 -4.92 4.32
CA GLY A 11 5.99 -5.39 3.73
C GLY A 11 6.15 -6.73 3.02
N VAL A 12 5.01 -7.33 2.73
CA VAL A 12 4.86 -8.58 2.01
C VAL A 12 3.88 -8.38 0.86
N GLU A 13 4.22 -8.96 -0.28
CA GLU A 13 3.41 -8.89 -1.48
C GLU A 13 3.20 -10.31 -2.00
N TYR A 14 1.95 -10.64 -2.35
CA TYR A 14 1.59 -11.91 -2.96
C TYR A 14 0.79 -11.66 -4.22
N ALA A 15 1.35 -12.04 -5.37
CA ALA A 15 0.69 -11.93 -6.65
C ALA A 15 0.41 -13.32 -7.22
N PHE A 16 -0.84 -13.54 -7.64
CA PHE A 16 -1.24 -14.78 -8.29
C PHE A 16 -2.20 -14.49 -9.44
N ARG A 17 -1.77 -14.85 -10.66
CA ARG A 17 -2.49 -14.63 -11.91
C ARG A 17 -2.85 -13.16 -12.10
N SER A 18 -4.12 -12.82 -11.95
CA SER A 18 -4.64 -11.46 -12.09
C SER A 18 -4.81 -10.75 -10.74
N PHE A 19 -4.62 -11.42 -9.61
CA PHE A 19 -4.81 -10.84 -8.29
C PHE A 19 -3.46 -10.52 -7.63
N ALA A 20 -3.42 -9.44 -6.87
CA ALA A 20 -2.31 -9.09 -5.99
C ALA A 20 -2.84 -8.70 -4.62
N LEU A 21 -2.16 -9.14 -3.56
CA LEU A 21 -2.39 -8.75 -2.18
C LEU A 21 -1.10 -8.15 -1.63
N ARG A 22 -1.22 -7.09 -0.84
CA ARG A 22 -0.08 -6.37 -0.28
C ARG A 22 -0.37 -6.05 1.18
N GLY A 23 0.59 -6.30 2.05
CA GLY A 23 0.53 -5.96 3.47
C GLY A 23 1.82 -5.26 3.85
N GLY A 24 1.73 -4.16 4.57
CA GLY A 24 2.89 -3.38 4.97
C GLY A 24 2.77 -2.86 6.39
N TYR A 25 3.91 -2.57 6.98
CA TYR A 25 4.01 -1.92 8.27
C TYR A 25 5.18 -0.94 8.26
N ARG A 26 4.98 0.21 8.89
CA ARG A 26 6.04 1.21 9.09
C ARG A 26 6.03 1.69 10.54
N SER A 27 7.22 1.95 11.09
CA SER A 27 7.45 2.37 12.47
C SER A 27 8.71 3.23 12.58
N GLY A 28 9.00 3.78 13.77
CA GLY A 28 10.18 4.63 13.99
C GLY A 28 9.97 6.11 13.68
N TYR A 29 8.71 6.56 13.77
CA TYR A 29 8.35 7.96 13.68
C TYR A 29 8.14 8.47 15.11
N ASN A 30 8.91 9.48 15.51
CA ASN A 30 9.06 9.90 16.91
C ASN A 30 7.87 10.68 17.48
N ASP A 31 6.88 11.04 16.65
CA ASP A 31 5.70 11.77 17.09
C ASP A 31 4.48 10.85 17.21
N VAL A 32 3.69 11.03 18.26
CA VAL A 32 2.50 10.21 18.62
C VAL A 32 1.37 10.31 17.57
N GLY A 33 1.56 11.12 16.51
CA GLY A 33 0.69 11.26 15.35
C GLY A 33 1.38 11.06 14.00
N ASP A 34 2.68 10.72 13.97
CA ASP A 34 3.45 10.71 12.73
C ASP A 34 3.57 9.25 12.23
N GLY A 35 2.71 8.86 11.31
CA GLY A 35 3.04 7.87 10.27
C GLY A 35 3.29 6.39 10.63
N ALA A 36 3.47 5.99 11.89
CA ALA A 36 3.60 4.57 12.24
C ALA A 36 2.25 3.85 12.08
N GLY A 37 2.25 2.68 11.45
CA GLY A 37 1.02 1.95 11.23
C GLY A 37 1.08 0.91 10.11
N PHE A 38 -0.08 0.31 9.84
CA PHE A 38 -0.20 -0.79 8.89
C PHE A 38 -0.85 -0.33 7.59
N SER A 39 -0.51 -1.05 6.52
CA SER A 39 -1.16 -0.93 5.23
C SER A 39 -1.59 -2.29 4.73
N ALA A 40 -2.71 -2.30 4.03
CA ALA A 40 -3.23 -3.47 3.34
C ALA A 40 -3.71 -3.03 1.96
N GLY A 41 -3.53 -3.86 0.95
CA GLY A 41 -3.97 -3.56 -0.40
C GLY A 41 -4.31 -4.81 -1.18
N ALA A 42 -5.20 -4.63 -2.14
CA ALA A 42 -5.60 -5.66 -3.07
C ALA A 42 -5.74 -5.04 -4.47
N GLY A 43 -5.23 -5.75 -5.46
CA GLY A 43 -5.30 -5.36 -6.86
C GLY A 43 -5.82 -6.49 -7.73
N TYR A 44 -6.50 -6.12 -8.81
CA TYR A 44 -6.92 -7.04 -9.84
C TYR A 44 -6.68 -6.49 -11.25
N GLN A 45 -6.14 -7.34 -12.12
CA GLN A 45 -5.85 -7.05 -13.52
C GLN A 45 -6.86 -7.74 -14.44
N PHE A 46 -7.64 -6.93 -15.15
CA PHE A 46 -8.50 -7.34 -16.25
C PHE A 46 -7.74 -7.26 -17.57
N HIS A 47 -7.73 -8.38 -18.31
CA HIS A 47 -7.30 -8.40 -19.70
C HIS A 47 -8.52 -8.10 -20.57
N LEU A 48 -8.58 -6.89 -21.14
CA LEU A 48 -9.66 -6.52 -22.04
C LEU A 48 -9.48 -7.19 -23.41
N ASN A 49 -8.21 -7.33 -23.83
CA ASN A 49 -7.77 -7.97 -25.07
C ASN A 49 -6.24 -8.15 -25.02
N SER A 50 -5.61 -8.65 -26.09
CA SER A 50 -4.17 -8.98 -26.10
C SER A 50 -3.23 -7.78 -25.93
N ARG A 51 -3.74 -6.55 -26.09
CA ARG A 51 -2.95 -5.31 -26.00
C ARG A 51 -3.39 -4.42 -24.85
N SER A 52 -4.69 -4.39 -24.52
CA SER A 52 -5.20 -3.51 -23.47
C SER A 52 -5.46 -4.24 -22.16
N LYS A 53 -5.08 -3.58 -21.07
CA LYS A 53 -5.26 -4.05 -19.69
C LYS A 53 -5.89 -2.95 -18.85
N MET A 54 -6.70 -3.36 -17.90
CA MET A 54 -7.23 -2.48 -16.86
C MET A 54 -6.83 -3.05 -15.51
N ILE A 55 -6.24 -2.23 -14.65
CA ILE A 55 -5.84 -2.61 -13.30
C ILE A 55 -6.65 -1.79 -12.32
N LEU A 56 -7.34 -2.51 -11.44
CA LEU A 56 -8.10 -1.96 -10.32
C LEU A 56 -7.30 -2.23 -9.06
N ASP A 57 -7.04 -1.20 -8.28
CA ASP A 57 -6.26 -1.31 -7.05
C ASP A 57 -6.91 -0.56 -5.91
N TYR A 58 -6.95 -1.21 -4.75
CA TYR A 58 -7.42 -0.61 -3.52
C TYR A 58 -6.36 -0.78 -2.44
N ALA A 59 -6.03 0.32 -1.78
CA ALA A 59 -5.09 0.34 -0.66
C ALA A 59 -5.70 1.07 0.53
N TYR A 60 -5.64 0.41 1.67
CA TYR A 60 -6.00 0.92 2.98
C TYR A 60 -4.73 1.17 3.79
N HIS A 61 -4.65 2.35 4.39
CA HIS A 61 -3.56 2.70 5.29
C HIS A 61 -4.13 3.23 6.59
N HIS A 62 -3.63 2.71 7.70
CA HIS A 62 -3.95 3.20 9.03
C HIS A 62 -2.67 3.70 9.67
N TYR A 63 -2.57 5.01 9.87
CA TYR A 63 -1.39 5.66 10.45
C TYR A 63 -1.79 6.45 11.69
N GLY A 64 -1.13 6.18 12.83
CA GLY A 64 -1.40 6.88 14.08
C GLY A 64 -2.82 6.67 14.63
N ILE A 65 -3.22 7.54 15.56
CA ILE A 65 -4.44 7.34 16.39
C ILE A 65 -5.72 7.80 15.65
N LEU A 66 -5.62 8.67 14.63
CA LEU A 66 -6.79 9.37 14.07
C LEU A 66 -6.99 9.27 12.54
N ASP A 67 -6.05 8.75 11.75
CA ASP A 67 -6.15 8.85 10.27
C ASP A 67 -6.16 7.49 9.55
N SER A 68 -7.19 7.28 8.74
CA SER A 68 -7.34 6.11 7.87
C SER A 68 -7.53 6.54 6.43
N ILE A 69 -6.53 6.27 5.58
CA ILE A 69 -6.53 6.66 4.18
C ILE A 69 -6.99 5.48 3.33
N ASN A 70 -8.05 5.70 2.57
CA ASN A 70 -8.55 4.76 1.57
C ASN A 70 -8.17 5.28 0.18
N ARG A 71 -7.39 4.51 -0.58
CA ARG A 71 -6.97 4.85 -1.94
C ARG A 71 -7.55 3.86 -2.92
N PHE A 72 -8.25 4.39 -3.91
CA PHE A 72 -8.75 3.64 -5.05
C PHE A 72 -8.04 4.12 -6.31
N THR A 73 -7.42 3.21 -7.03
CA THR A 73 -6.67 3.50 -8.25
C THR A 73 -7.22 2.67 -9.39
N LEU A 74 -7.40 3.32 -10.52
CA LEU A 74 -7.80 2.70 -11.78
C LEU A 74 -6.75 3.06 -12.83
N GLN A 75 -6.14 2.05 -13.43
CA GLN A 75 -5.12 2.21 -14.46
C GLN A 75 -5.57 1.52 -15.76
N PHE A 76 -5.34 2.20 -16.87
CA PHE A 76 -5.55 1.67 -18.22
C PHE A 76 -4.22 1.62 -18.96
N THR A 77 -3.98 0.55 -19.70
CA THR A 77 -2.82 0.36 -20.56
C THR A 77 -3.32 -0.05 -21.95
N PHE A 78 -2.77 0.56 -23.00
CA PHE A 78 -3.17 0.37 -24.41
C PHE A 78 -1.98 0.09 -25.32
#